data_AF-A0A259HBL0-F1
#
_entry.id   AF-A0A259HBL0-F1
#
_cell.length_a   1.000
_cell.length_b   1.000
_cell.length_c   1.000
_cell.angle_alpha   90.00
_cell.angle_beta   90.00
_cell.angle_gamma   90.00
#
_symmetry.space_group_name_H-M   'P 1'
#
loop_
_entity.id
_entity.type
_entity.pdbx_description
1 polymer ?
#
loop_
_entity_poly.entity_id
_entity_poly.type
_entity_poly.pdbx_seq_one_letter_code
_entity_poly.pdbx_strand_id
1 'polypeptide(L)'
;MNDNNLSAQLKDIKPLLEIPDNSLYLYWGLIGFGTLLMASILFFVMKKLWENKKVNLPKTYLNILKTLDWNDTKHAAYMATYYGRLLATDARRKELFSQLEPMLEAYKYKKEVEHIDEETLKHFNLYVQVVHESL
;
A
#
# COMPACT_ATOMS: atom_id res chain seq x y z
N MET A 1 -59.74 -19.22 69.85
CA MET A 1 -60.19 -19.28 68.45
C MET A 1 -60.47 -17.87 67.97
N ASN A 2 -59.47 -17.23 67.36
CA ASN A 2 -59.68 -16.10 66.45
C ASN A 2 -58.61 -16.15 65.35
N ASP A 3 -58.40 -17.34 64.80
CA ASP A 3 -57.32 -17.65 63.85
C ASP A 3 -57.68 -17.25 62.40
N ASN A 4 -58.91 -16.76 62.20
CA ASN A 4 -59.46 -16.40 60.90
C ASN A 4 -59.01 -15.02 60.38
N ASN A 5 -58.38 -14.18 61.20
CA ASN A 5 -57.95 -12.83 60.81
C ASN A 5 -56.49 -12.74 60.34
N LEU A 6 -55.63 -13.69 60.74
CA LEU A 6 -54.20 -13.65 60.39
C LEU A 6 -53.97 -13.95 58.89
N SER A 7 -54.76 -14.87 58.33
CA SER A 7 -54.69 -15.28 56.93
C SER A 7 -55.23 -14.23 55.95
N ALA A 8 -56.14 -13.35 56.41
CA ALA A 8 -56.64 -12.22 55.63
C ALA A 8 -55.61 -11.08 55.56
N GLN A 9 -54.85 -10.86 56.64
CA GLN A 9 -53.80 -9.83 56.72
C GLN A 9 -52.54 -10.23 55.94
N LEU A 10 -52.26 -11.53 55.79
CA LEU A 10 -51.13 -12.07 55.02
C LEU A 10 -51.33 -12.10 53.50
N LYS A 11 -52.56 -11.86 53.01
CA LYS A 11 -52.89 -11.85 51.57
C LYS A 11 -52.55 -10.55 50.85
N ASP A 12 -52.01 -9.56 51.55
CA ASP A 12 -51.61 -8.27 50.98
C ASP A 12 -50.15 -8.27 50.48
N ILE A 13 -49.71 -9.37 49.88
CA ILE A 13 -48.43 -9.44 49.17
C ILE A 13 -48.70 -9.50 47.67
N LYS A 14 -48.15 -8.53 46.95
CA LYS A 14 -48.32 -8.43 45.50
C LYS A 14 -47.74 -9.68 44.82
N PRO A 15 -48.41 -10.28 43.82
CA PRO A 15 -47.83 -11.39 43.08
C PRO A 15 -46.50 -10.99 42.44
N LEU A 16 -45.58 -11.95 42.31
CA LEU A 16 -44.29 -11.74 41.66
C LEU A 16 -44.55 -11.28 40.22
N LEU A 17 -44.14 -10.05 39.91
CA LEU A 17 -44.15 -9.52 38.56
C LEU A 17 -42.90 -10.04 37.84
N GLU A 18 -43.12 -10.75 36.75
CA GLU A 18 -42.03 -11.18 35.86
C GLU A 18 -41.43 -9.94 35.19
N ILE A 19 -40.19 -9.62 35.52
CA ILE A 19 -39.44 -8.55 34.87
C ILE A 19 -38.78 -9.17 33.63
N PRO A 20 -39.12 -8.73 32.42
CA PRO A 20 -38.47 -9.24 31.22
C PRO A 20 -36.98 -8.85 31.24
N ASP A 21 -36.10 -9.84 31.23
CA ASP A 21 -34.64 -9.65 31.25
C ASP A 21 -34.04 -9.87 29.86
N ASN A 22 -33.53 -8.79 29.27
CA ASN A 22 -32.84 -8.82 27.98
C ASN A 22 -31.32 -8.79 28.11
N SER A 23 -30.77 -8.84 29.34
CA SER A 23 -29.34 -8.65 29.61
C SER A 23 -28.47 -9.67 28.86
N LEU A 24 -28.95 -10.91 28.72
CA LEU A 24 -28.24 -11.97 28.01
C LEU A 24 -28.13 -11.70 26.50
N TYR A 25 -29.20 -11.17 25.89
CA TYR A 25 -29.18 -10.76 24.47
C TYR A 25 -28.27 -9.56 24.23
N LEU A 26 -28.29 -8.58 25.14
CA LEU A 26 -27.40 -7.43 25.08
C LEU A 26 -25.93 -7.85 25.20
N TYR A 27 -25.62 -8.78 26.11
CA TYR A 27 -24.28 -9.32 26.27
C TYR A 27 -23.75 -9.99 24.99
N TRP A 28 -24.53 -10.88 24.40
CA TRP A 28 -24.16 -11.52 23.13
C TRP A 28 -24.09 -10.53 21.96
N GLY A 29 -24.98 -9.54 21.92
CA GLY A 29 -24.93 -8.46 20.94
C GLY A 29 -23.62 -7.65 21.04
N LEU A 30 -23.17 -7.36 22.27
CA LEU A 30 -21.94 -6.63 22.52
C LEU A 30 -20.70 -7.44 22.09
N ILE A 31 -20.68 -8.74 22.39
CA ILE A 31 -19.61 -9.65 21.95
C ILE A 31 -19.60 -9.75 20.42
N GLY A 32 -20.75 -9.95 19.79
CA GLY A 32 -20.87 -10.02 18.33
C GLY A 32 -20.41 -8.73 17.66
N PHE A 33 -20.80 -7.58 18.21
CA PHE A 33 -20.36 -6.28 17.70
C PHE A 33 -18.85 -6.07 17.87
N GLY A 34 -18.30 -6.40 19.04
CA GLY A 34 -16.87 -6.30 19.32
C GLY A 34 -16.03 -7.19 18.41
N THR A 35 -16.47 -8.44 18.19
CA THR A 35 -15.77 -9.37 17.28
C THR A 35 -15.84 -8.88 15.83
N LEU A 36 -16.97 -8.34 15.37
CA LEU A 36 -17.11 -7.78 14.04
C LEU A 36 -16.21 -6.54 13.83
N LEU A 37 -16.14 -5.64 14.82
CA LEU A 37 -15.21 -4.51 14.78
C LEU A 37 -13.76 -4.97 14.73
N MET A 38 -13.38 -5.93 15.57
CA MET A 38 -12.02 -6.46 15.59
C MET A 38 -11.64 -7.13 14.26
N ALA A 39 -12.53 -7.94 13.69
CA ALA A 39 -12.33 -8.55 12.38
C ALA A 39 -12.18 -7.49 11.28
N SER A 40 -12.97 -6.41 11.32
CA SER A 40 -12.90 -5.30 10.37
C SER A 40 -11.53 -4.61 10.44
N ILE A 41 -11.06 -4.28 11.64
CA ILE A 41 -9.75 -3.65 11.85
C ILE A 41 -8.63 -4.56 11.31
N LEU A 42 -8.66 -5.85 11.67
CA LEU A 42 -7.67 -6.82 11.19
C LEU A 42 -7.69 -6.93 9.66
N PHE A 43 -8.88 -6.97 9.05
CA PHE A 43 -9.03 -6.99 7.59
C PHE A 43 -8.40 -5.75 6.92
N PHE A 44 -8.67 -4.54 7.44
CA PHE A 44 -8.08 -3.31 6.90
C PHE A 44 -6.55 -3.28 7.03
N VAL A 45 -6.02 -3.72 8.18
CA VAL A 45 -4.57 -3.79 8.41
C VAL A 45 -3.93 -4.79 7.44
N MET A 46 -4.47 -6.01 7.33
CA MET A 46 -3.96 -7.03 6.42
C MET A 46 -4.01 -6.57 4.96
N LYS A 47 -5.13 -5.97 4.54
CA LYS A 47 -5.28 -5.41 3.18
C LYS A 47 -4.20 -4.36 2.88
N LYS A 48 -3.99 -3.41 3.80
CA LYS A 48 -2.97 -2.35 3.63
C LYS A 48 -1.55 -2.92 3.55
N LEU A 49 -1.24 -3.93 4.35
CA LEU A 49 0.06 -4.61 4.31
C LEU A 49 0.28 -5.38 3.00
N TRP A 50 -0.76 -6.02 2.45
CA TRP A 50 -0.68 -6.67 1.14
C TRP A 50 -0.57 -5.69 -0.02
N GLU A 51 -1.27 -4.56 0.04
CA GLU A 51 -1.14 -3.49 -0.96
C GLU A 51 0.27 -2.89 -0.95
N ASN A 52 0.88 -2.69 0.22
CA ASN A 52 2.27 -2.22 0.34
C ASN A 52 3.31 -3.25 -0.13
N LYS A 53 2.97 -4.55 -0.10
CA LYS A 53 3.81 -5.64 -0.61
C LYS A 53 3.71 -5.83 -2.12
N LYS A 54 2.73 -5.21 -2.80
CA LYS A 54 2.74 -5.17 -4.27
C LYS A 54 4.01 -4.41 -4.67
N VAL A 55 4.97 -5.16 -5.20
CA VAL A 55 6.28 -4.64 -5.62
C VAL A 55 6.01 -3.39 -6.46
N ASN A 56 6.46 -2.24 -5.97
CA ASN A 56 6.36 -1.01 -6.74
C ASN A 56 7.34 -1.12 -7.91
N LEU A 57 6.90 -1.71 -9.02
CA LEU A 57 7.70 -1.89 -10.23
C LEU A 57 8.45 -0.61 -10.63
N PRO A 58 7.85 0.61 -10.56
CA PRO A 58 8.58 1.84 -10.85
C PRO A 58 9.75 2.10 -9.89
N LYS A 59 9.59 1.78 -8.59
CA LYS A 59 10.68 1.92 -7.61
C LYS A 59 11.80 0.93 -7.87
N THR A 60 11.46 -0.30 -8.29
CA THR A 60 12.45 -1.29 -8.71
C THR A 60 13.24 -0.82 -9.92
N TYR A 61 12.56 -0.32 -10.96
CA TYR A 61 13.21 0.20 -12.16
C TYR A 61 14.09 1.41 -11.86
N LEU A 62 13.63 2.33 -11.01
CA LEU A 62 14.41 3.48 -10.57
C LEU A 62 15.68 3.04 -9.82
N ASN A 63 15.57 2.02 -8.97
CA ASN A 63 16.73 1.49 -8.26
C ASN A 63 17.76 0.91 -9.24
N ILE A 64 17.31 0.16 -10.24
CA ILE A 64 18.19 -0.37 -11.29
C ILE A 64 18.94 0.77 -12.00
N LEU A 65 18.23 1.84 -12.40
CA LEU A 65 18.84 3.01 -13.03
C LEU A 65 19.89 3.69 -12.15
N LYS A 66 19.65 3.81 -10.84
CA LYS A 66 20.59 4.42 -9.89
C LYS A 66 21.86 3.60 -9.66
N THR A 67 21.78 2.28 -9.82
CA THR A 67 22.89 1.35 -9.59
C THR A 67 23.58 0.90 -10.87
N LEU A 68 23.31 1.55 -12.02
CA LEU A 68 23.98 1.21 -13.27
C LEU A 68 25.48 1.49 -13.17
N ASP A 69 26.27 0.49 -13.58
CA ASP A 69 27.71 0.64 -13.75
C ASP A 69 28.02 1.06 -15.20
N TRP A 70 28.58 2.26 -15.36
CA TRP A 70 28.96 2.81 -16.65
C TRP A 70 30.31 2.30 -17.18
N ASN A 71 31.02 1.44 -16.44
CA ASN A 71 32.19 0.73 -16.94
C ASN A 71 31.84 -0.18 -18.13
N ASP A 72 30.69 -0.87 -18.08
CA ASP A 72 30.10 -1.51 -19.26
C ASP A 72 29.08 -0.57 -19.89
N THR A 73 29.59 0.43 -20.60
CA THR A 73 28.77 1.50 -21.20
C THR A 73 27.70 0.95 -22.15
N LYS A 74 27.99 -0.15 -22.86
CA LYS A 74 27.02 -0.80 -23.76
C LYS A 74 25.86 -1.37 -22.97
N HIS A 75 26.14 -2.20 -21.96
CA HIS A 75 25.10 -2.79 -21.13
C HIS A 75 24.30 -1.71 -20.39
N ALA A 76 24.97 -0.73 -19.82
CA ALA A 76 24.35 0.41 -19.15
C ALA A 76 23.41 1.17 -20.09
N ALA A 77 23.82 1.45 -21.32
CA ALA A 77 22.97 2.12 -22.32
C ALA A 77 21.71 1.32 -22.65
N TYR A 78 21.81 0.00 -22.84
CA TYR A 78 20.63 -0.86 -23.06
C TYR A 78 19.67 -0.82 -21.87
N MET A 79 20.20 -0.96 -20.65
CA MET A 79 19.39 -0.97 -19.42
C MET A 79 18.76 0.40 -19.17
N ALA A 80 19.52 1.48 -19.36
CA ALA A 80 19.06 2.86 -19.26
C ALA A 80 17.90 3.14 -20.23
N THR A 81 18.03 2.75 -21.51
CA THR A 81 16.94 2.90 -22.48
C THR A 81 15.72 2.07 -22.06
N TYR A 82 15.92 0.82 -21.68
CA TYR A 82 14.80 -0.09 -21.37
C TYR A 82 14.00 0.38 -20.14
N TYR A 83 14.67 0.59 -19.00
CA TYR A 83 13.99 1.00 -17.77
C TYR A 83 13.55 2.46 -17.80
N GLY A 84 14.30 3.34 -18.46
CA GLY A 84 13.87 4.72 -18.70
C GLY A 84 12.57 4.77 -19.50
N ARG A 85 12.42 3.97 -20.55
CA ARG A 85 11.17 3.92 -21.31
C ARG A 85 9.99 3.43 -20.46
N LEU A 86 10.20 2.44 -19.59
CA LEU A 86 9.17 1.94 -18.66
C LEU A 86 8.75 3.00 -17.62
N LEU A 87 9.66 3.91 -17.25
CA LEU A 87 9.41 4.97 -16.28
C LEU A 87 8.83 6.24 -16.92
N ALA A 88 8.98 6.42 -18.24
CA ALA A 88 8.46 7.54 -19.02
C ALA A 88 6.93 7.47 -19.21
N THR A 89 6.16 7.62 -18.13
CA THR A 89 4.69 7.45 -18.17
C THR A 89 3.91 8.76 -18.31
N ASP A 90 4.35 9.86 -17.70
CA ASP A 90 3.76 11.21 -17.85
C ASP A 90 4.47 12.05 -18.92
N ALA A 91 3.86 13.18 -19.28
CA ALA A 91 4.35 14.07 -20.33
C ALA A 91 5.78 14.58 -20.08
N ARG A 92 6.10 15.00 -18.85
CA ARG A 92 7.42 15.55 -18.51
C ARG A 92 8.50 14.47 -18.59
N ARG A 93 8.25 13.27 -18.03
CA ARG A 93 9.20 12.15 -18.14
C ARG A 93 9.36 11.67 -19.57
N LYS A 94 8.30 11.65 -20.37
CA LYS A 94 8.38 11.31 -21.81
C LYS A 94 9.24 12.28 -22.59
N GLU A 95 9.06 13.58 -22.35
CA GLU A 95 9.84 14.62 -23.00
C GLU A 95 11.33 14.50 -22.67
N LEU A 96 11.68 14.39 -21.37
CA LEU A 96 13.07 14.19 -20.95
C LEU A 96 13.67 12.90 -21.52
N PHE A 97 12.90 11.81 -21.51
CA PHE A 97 13.38 10.54 -22.07
C PHE A 97 13.59 10.63 -23.59
N SER A 98 12.74 11.36 -24.32
CA SER A 98 12.90 11.54 -25.78
C SER A 98 14.17 12.31 -26.15
N GLN A 99 14.67 13.15 -25.26
CA GLN A 99 15.96 13.85 -25.42
C GLN A 99 17.14 12.93 -25.09
N LEU A 100 17.02 12.12 -24.04
CA LEU A 100 18.05 11.19 -23.58
C LEU A 100 18.23 9.97 -24.49
N GLU A 101 17.13 9.42 -25.02
CA GLU A 101 17.10 8.22 -25.84
C GLU A 101 18.09 8.24 -27.02
N PRO A 102 18.11 9.26 -27.89
CA PRO A 102 19.05 9.30 -29.02
C PRO A 102 20.52 9.35 -28.57
N MET A 103 20.82 9.95 -27.41
CA MET A 103 22.17 9.98 -26.85
C MET A 103 22.62 8.58 -26.42
N LEU A 104 21.72 7.82 -25.78
CA LEU A 104 21.99 6.43 -25.39
C LEU A 104 22.13 5.48 -26.59
N GLU A 105 21.43 5.73 -27.69
CA GLU A 105 21.54 4.92 -28.93
C GLU A 105 22.96 4.93 -29.52
N ALA A 106 23.74 6.00 -29.33
CA ALA A 106 25.11 6.09 -29.83
C ALA A 106 26.07 5.03 -29.24
N TYR A 107 25.72 4.53 -28.05
CA TYR A 107 26.45 3.52 -27.28
C TYR A 107 25.88 2.11 -27.48
N LYS A 108 24.75 1.99 -28.18
CA LYS A 108 24.10 0.72 -28.48
C LYS A 108 24.65 0.16 -29.80
N TYR A 109 24.61 -1.17 -29.93
CA TYR A 109 24.99 -1.93 -31.14
C TYR A 109 26.47 -1.94 -31.58
N LYS A 110 27.33 -0.99 -31.20
CA LYS A 110 28.76 -1.06 -31.52
C LYS A 110 29.43 -2.23 -30.80
N LYS A 111 30.47 -2.82 -31.41
CA LYS A 111 31.22 -3.96 -30.84
C LYS A 111 32.11 -3.50 -29.70
N GLU A 112 32.84 -2.42 -29.92
CA GLU A 112 33.60 -1.67 -28.91
C GLU A 112 32.91 -0.33 -28.73
N VAL A 113 32.70 0.06 -27.48
CA VAL A 113 31.96 1.25 -27.10
C VAL A 113 32.88 2.09 -26.23
N GLU A 114 33.01 3.37 -26.58
CA GLU A 114 33.75 4.33 -25.78
C GLU A 114 33.06 4.54 -24.43
N HIS A 115 33.81 5.07 -23.46
CA HIS A 115 33.20 5.47 -22.20
C HIS A 115 32.10 6.52 -22.44
N ILE A 116 31.07 6.50 -21.60
CA ILE A 116 29.97 7.47 -21.69
C ILE A 116 30.51 8.90 -21.59
N ASP A 117 30.05 9.77 -22.50
CA ASP A 117 30.37 11.18 -22.45
C ASP A 117 29.65 11.89 -21.28
N GLU A 118 30.24 12.97 -20.79
CA GLU A 118 29.68 13.70 -19.65
C GLU A 118 28.30 14.31 -19.92
N GLU A 119 27.99 14.68 -21.17
CA GLU A 119 26.73 15.29 -21.53
C GLU A 119 25.58 14.28 -21.45
N THR A 120 25.76 13.08 -22.00
CA THR A 120 24.83 11.97 -21.88
C THR A 120 24.64 11.59 -20.41
N LEU A 121 25.72 11.54 -19.63
CA LEU A 121 25.64 11.22 -18.21
C LEU A 121 24.86 12.30 -17.42
N LYS A 122 25.04 13.59 -17.74
CA LYS A 122 24.27 14.69 -17.14
C LYS A 122 22.78 14.57 -17.47
N HIS A 123 22.41 14.31 -18.72
CA HIS A 123 21.02 14.12 -19.13
C HIS A 123 20.39 12.88 -18.47
N PHE A 124 21.15 11.79 -18.36
CA PHE A 124 20.72 10.59 -17.66
C PHE A 124 20.43 10.88 -16.18
N ASN A 125 21.35 11.54 -15.48
CA ASN A 125 21.18 11.88 -14.07
C ASN A 125 20.00 12.82 -13.84
N LEU A 126 19.81 13.81 -14.72
CA LEU A 126 18.63 14.69 -14.68
C LEU A 126 17.33 13.89 -14.83
N TYR A 127 17.28 12.99 -15.81
CA TYR A 127 16.12 12.12 -16.01
C TYR A 127 15.82 11.28 -14.75
N VAL A 128 16.83 10.63 -14.19
CA VAL A 128 16.71 9.82 -12.96
C VAL A 128 16.23 10.65 -11.77
N GLN A 129 16.72 11.89 -11.62
CA GLN A 129 16.28 12.80 -10.56
C GLN A 129 14.79 13.15 -10.71
N VAL A 130 14.34 13.51 -11.91
CA VAL A 130 12.94 13.84 -12.14
C VAL A 130 12.03 12.64 -11.90
N VAL A 131 12.47 11.43 -12.28
CA VAL A 131 11.74 10.21 -11.97
C VAL A 131 11.69 9.96 -10.46
N HIS A 132 12.77 10.24 -9.74
CA HIS A 132 12.82 10.10 -8.28
C HIS A 132 11.88 11.05 -7.55
N GLU A 133 11.78 12.32 -7.97
CA GLU A 133 10.90 13.34 -7.37
C GLU A 133 9.41 13.06 -7.61
N SER A 134 9.08 12.24 -8.61
CA SER A 134 7.70 11.96 -9.04
C SER A 134 7.15 10.61 -8.56
N LEU A 135 7.92 9.82 -7.79
CA LEU A 135 7.58 8.48 -7.28
C LEU A 135 7.51 8.43 -5.75
#